data_AF-A0A919ZZZ4-F1
#
_entry.id   AF-A0A919ZZZ4-F1
#
_cell.length_a   1.000
_cell.length_b   1.000
_cell.length_c   1.000
_cell.angle_alpha   90.00
_cell.angle_beta   90.00
_cell.angle_gamma   90.00
#
_symmetry.space_group_name_H-M   'P 1'
#
loop_
_entity.id
_entity.type
_entity.pdbx_description
1 polymer ?
#
loop_
_entity_poly.entity_id
_entity_poly.type
_entity_poly.pdbx_seq_one_letter_code
_entity_poly.pdbx_strand_id
1 'polypeptide(L)'
;MHLLRLVIFYLIFIPIPFVQASFIDTEAETAVIIDATTGKVLFEKEMNKKTYPASMTKIMTTLIVFEKLSNGTLSLDDKFLVSEKAWREREGSSMFVEVDKEIRVEDLLRGIIVQSGNDACIVIAENIAGSEEAFAIIMTSKAKEIGMLNTNFTNSTGMHSNDNYSTVYDIAILSQYLINEFPEYYHLFAETEFEWSGIKQKNRNPLLYKKMGVDGLKTGHLSISGYGLAASAVEGNRRVISVTNGFSSQQKRSQGSSRLITWAFREYENIELFKKSQEIDLIKVPGSNESLSSVSASSDIILTVPKTKNKSLDFSIELDSQISFPVAAGTKIGQLKVNIPNESSEYFDIYSTNELKRTNIFSRFFSYIYQSIVNLFV
;
A
#
# COMPACT_ATOMS: atom_id res chain seq x y z
N MET A 1 53.51 -25.82 53.52
CA MET A 1 52.18 -25.16 53.49
C MET A 1 52.10 -24.30 52.23
N HIS A 2 51.54 -24.84 51.15
CA HIS A 2 51.38 -24.12 49.87
C HIS A 2 50.07 -23.31 49.92
N LEU A 3 50.15 -21.98 49.80
CA LEU A 3 48.99 -21.12 49.65
C LEU A 3 48.61 -21.01 48.17
N LEU A 4 47.48 -21.60 47.81
CA LEU A 4 46.85 -21.51 46.50
C LEU A 4 46.22 -20.11 46.34
N ARG A 5 46.73 -19.28 45.42
CA ARG A 5 46.09 -18.00 45.07
C ARG A 5 44.95 -18.26 44.08
N LEU A 6 43.71 -18.11 44.55
CA LEU A 6 42.50 -18.12 43.71
C LEU A 6 42.48 -16.84 42.86
N VAL A 7 42.61 -16.95 41.55
CA VAL A 7 42.39 -15.85 40.61
C VAL A 7 40.92 -15.86 40.23
N ILE A 8 40.14 -14.94 40.80
CA ILE A 8 38.74 -14.73 40.45
C ILE A 8 38.70 -13.89 39.17
N PHE A 9 38.35 -14.53 38.05
CA PHE A 9 38.01 -13.83 36.80
C PHE A 9 36.67 -13.13 36.99
N TYR A 10 36.69 -11.80 37.13
CA TYR A 10 35.49 -10.99 36.98
C TYR A 10 35.08 -10.99 35.49
N LEU A 11 34.05 -11.76 35.15
CA LEU A 11 33.32 -11.61 33.89
C LEU A 11 32.63 -10.23 33.92
N ILE A 12 33.24 -9.24 33.28
CA ILE A 12 32.58 -7.98 32.95
C ILE A 12 31.45 -8.33 31.96
N PHE A 13 30.23 -8.36 32.48
CA PHE A 13 29.02 -8.36 31.67
C PHE A 13 28.91 -6.95 31.04
N ILE A 14 29.38 -6.79 29.80
CA ILE A 14 29.07 -5.59 29.03
C ILE A 14 27.60 -5.75 28.59
N PRO A 15 26.66 -4.91 29.06
CA PRO A 15 25.31 -4.96 28.56
C PRO A 15 25.36 -4.61 27.07
N ILE A 16 25.09 -5.59 26.22
CA ILE A 16 24.85 -5.33 24.81
C ILE A 16 23.59 -4.45 24.77
N PRO A 17 23.65 -3.21 24.26
CA PRO A 17 22.45 -2.41 24.14
C PRO A 17 21.50 -3.15 23.20
N PHE A 18 20.40 -3.66 23.74
CA PHE A 18 19.26 -4.07 22.94
C PHE A 18 18.78 -2.81 22.22
N VAL A 19 19.09 -2.68 20.94
CA VAL A 19 18.48 -1.66 20.07
C VAL A 19 17.04 -2.11 19.87
N GLN A 20 16.20 -1.74 20.83
CA GLN A 20 14.76 -1.92 20.74
C GLN A 20 14.29 -1.01 19.60
N ALA A 21 13.63 -1.59 18.59
CA ALA A 21 12.97 -0.79 17.55
C ALA A 21 12.13 0.29 18.24
N SER A 22 12.21 1.54 17.77
CA SER A 22 11.59 2.66 18.46
C SER A 22 10.08 2.46 18.53
N PHE A 23 9.58 2.16 19.73
CA PHE A 23 8.15 1.97 19.95
C PHE A 23 7.45 3.32 19.76
N ILE A 24 6.65 3.44 18.68
CA ILE A 24 5.74 4.56 18.50
C ILE A 24 4.35 4.13 18.95
N ASP A 25 3.68 5.00 19.71
CA ASP A 25 2.27 4.85 20.04
C ASP A 25 1.44 5.92 19.31
N THR A 26 0.13 5.75 19.27
CA THR A 26 -0.82 6.72 18.72
C THR A 26 -2.11 6.76 19.55
N GLU A 27 -2.66 7.96 19.70
CA GLU A 27 -3.97 8.16 20.32
C GLU A 27 -5.13 7.73 19.42
N ALA A 28 -4.87 7.45 18.13
CA ALA A 28 -5.87 6.86 17.25
C ALA A 28 -6.32 5.51 17.81
N GLU A 29 -7.60 5.20 17.67
CA GLU A 29 -8.14 3.89 18.03
C GLU A 29 -7.63 2.82 17.07
N THR A 30 -7.58 3.16 15.77
CA THR A 30 -7.08 2.29 14.70
C THR A 30 -6.07 3.06 13.83
N ALA A 31 -5.03 2.37 13.40
CA ALA A 31 -4.00 2.96 12.54
C ALA A 31 -3.28 1.90 11.70
N VAL A 32 -2.86 2.30 10.51
CA VAL A 32 -1.90 1.56 9.69
C VAL A 32 -0.98 2.54 8.95
N ILE A 33 0.26 2.12 8.74
CA ILE A 33 1.17 2.77 7.80
C ILE A 33 1.73 1.69 6.88
N ILE A 34 1.67 1.92 5.58
CA ILE A 34 2.27 1.06 4.57
C ILE A 34 3.30 1.82 3.74
N ASP A 35 4.30 1.09 3.25
CA ASP A 35 5.09 1.57 2.12
C ASP A 35 4.29 1.39 0.83
N ALA A 36 4.13 2.46 0.05
CA ALA A 36 3.27 2.40 -1.13
C ALA A 36 3.90 1.59 -2.28
N THR A 37 5.21 1.37 -2.27
CA THR A 37 5.91 0.63 -3.34
C THR A 37 5.83 -0.87 -3.09
N THR A 38 6.11 -1.30 -1.86
CA THR A 38 6.22 -2.73 -1.51
C THR A 38 4.93 -3.28 -0.90
N GLY A 39 4.01 -2.41 -0.45
CA GLY A 39 2.83 -2.81 0.32
C GLY A 39 3.13 -3.24 1.76
N LYS A 40 4.40 -3.17 2.21
CA LYS A 40 4.79 -3.61 3.55
C LYS A 40 4.13 -2.75 4.62
N VAL A 41 3.46 -3.40 5.58
CA VAL A 41 2.95 -2.75 6.79
C VAL A 41 4.14 -2.38 7.69
N LEU A 42 4.30 -1.09 7.96
CA LEU A 42 5.37 -0.53 8.78
C LEU A 42 4.94 -0.36 10.23
N PHE A 43 3.66 -0.08 10.44
CA PHE A 43 3.02 0.09 11.73
C PHE A 43 1.56 -0.31 11.64
N GLU A 44 1.06 -0.99 12.66
CA GLU A 44 -0.35 -1.31 12.80
C GLU A 44 -0.83 -1.07 14.23
N LYS A 45 -2.09 -0.68 14.35
CA LYS A 45 -2.87 -0.70 15.59
C LYS A 45 -4.31 -1.04 15.22
N GLU A 46 -4.77 -2.24 15.58
CA GLU A 46 -6.14 -2.68 15.29
C GLU A 46 -6.52 -2.50 13.81
N MET A 47 -5.58 -2.73 12.87
CA MET A 47 -5.73 -2.24 11.49
C MET A 47 -6.91 -2.87 10.73
N ASN A 48 -7.30 -4.08 11.13
CA ASN A 48 -8.41 -4.85 10.56
C ASN A 48 -9.73 -4.68 11.34
N LYS A 49 -9.75 -3.87 12.40
CA LYS A 49 -10.97 -3.60 13.16
C LYS A 49 -11.92 -2.76 12.32
N LYS A 50 -13.17 -3.23 12.19
CA LYS A 50 -14.23 -2.49 11.48
C LYS A 50 -14.51 -1.16 12.17
N THR A 51 -14.62 -0.10 11.38
CA THR A 51 -14.91 1.26 11.81
C THR A 51 -15.76 1.97 10.76
N TYR A 52 -16.34 3.11 11.11
CA TYR A 52 -17.04 3.97 10.16
C TYR A 52 -16.01 4.88 9.46
N PRO A 53 -15.81 4.75 8.14
CA PRO A 53 -14.79 5.52 7.42
C PRO A 53 -15.12 7.01 7.28
N ALA A 54 -16.38 7.40 7.54
CA ALA A 54 -16.87 8.75 7.32
C ALA A 54 -16.50 9.23 5.90
N SER A 55 -16.15 10.50 5.73
CA SER A 55 -15.73 11.05 4.44
C SER A 55 -14.51 10.38 3.79
N MET A 56 -13.78 9.46 4.43
CA MET A 56 -12.77 8.65 3.71
C MET A 56 -13.41 7.73 2.65
N THR A 57 -14.71 7.43 2.77
CA THR A 57 -15.52 6.79 1.69
C THR A 57 -15.39 7.51 0.36
N LYS A 58 -15.24 8.83 0.36
CA LYS A 58 -15.16 9.63 -0.87
C LYS A 58 -13.94 9.30 -1.73
N ILE A 59 -12.91 8.66 -1.16
CA ILE A 59 -11.78 8.14 -1.94
C ILE A 59 -12.29 7.11 -2.96
N MET A 60 -13.23 6.23 -2.58
CA MET A 60 -13.84 5.26 -3.49
C MET A 60 -14.73 5.95 -4.52
N THR A 61 -15.51 6.96 -4.11
CA THR A 61 -16.33 7.75 -5.05
C THR A 61 -15.46 8.41 -6.12
N THR A 62 -14.34 9.03 -5.72
CA THR A 62 -13.35 9.59 -6.65
C THR A 62 -12.70 8.51 -7.52
N LEU A 63 -12.36 7.34 -6.96
CA LEU A 63 -11.77 6.22 -7.71
C LEU A 63 -12.64 5.80 -8.90
N ILE A 64 -13.94 5.61 -8.68
CA ILE A 64 -14.87 5.20 -9.75
C ILE A 64 -14.93 6.24 -10.88
N VAL A 65 -14.82 7.53 -10.54
CA VAL A 65 -14.75 8.60 -11.55
C VAL A 65 -13.42 8.52 -12.31
N PHE A 66 -12.30 8.34 -11.61
CA PHE A 66 -10.98 8.20 -12.23
C PHE A 66 -10.91 7.00 -13.19
N GLU A 67 -11.51 5.87 -12.82
CA GLU A 67 -11.62 4.71 -13.73
C GLU A 67 -12.35 5.05 -15.03
N LYS A 68 -13.45 5.80 -14.94
CA LYS A 68 -14.21 6.24 -16.12
C LYS A 68 -13.47 7.27 -16.97
N LEU A 69 -12.70 8.15 -16.34
CA LEU A 69 -11.84 9.09 -17.03
C LEU A 69 -10.70 8.35 -17.76
N SER A 70 -10.03 7.42 -17.08
CA SER A 70 -8.91 6.65 -17.61
C SER A 70 -9.32 5.76 -18.79
N ASN A 71 -10.50 5.15 -18.74
CA ASN A 71 -11.01 4.34 -19.85
C ASN A 71 -11.77 5.13 -20.94
N GLY A 72 -11.86 6.46 -20.81
CA GLY A 72 -12.46 7.36 -21.81
C GLY A 72 -13.98 7.31 -21.91
N THR A 73 -14.67 6.67 -20.96
CA THR A 73 -16.16 6.70 -20.90
C THR A 73 -16.72 7.95 -20.23
N LEU A 74 -15.85 8.79 -19.68
CA LEU A 74 -16.15 10.09 -19.10
C LEU A 74 -15.01 11.07 -19.42
N SER A 75 -15.32 12.35 -19.59
CA SER A 75 -14.37 13.45 -19.68
C SER A 75 -14.51 14.39 -18.48
N LEU A 76 -13.43 15.10 -18.14
CA LEU A 76 -13.46 16.19 -17.14
C LEU A 76 -14.40 17.33 -17.53
N ASP A 77 -14.64 17.52 -18.83
CA ASP A 77 -15.52 18.54 -19.39
C ASP A 77 -16.99 18.13 -19.48
N ASP A 78 -17.29 16.84 -19.32
CA ASP A 78 -18.66 16.37 -19.27
C ASP A 78 -19.38 17.03 -18.10
N LYS A 79 -20.69 17.22 -18.24
CA LYS A 79 -21.50 17.86 -17.22
C LYS A 79 -22.56 16.93 -16.67
N PHE A 80 -22.76 17.01 -15.37
CA PHE A 80 -23.76 16.24 -14.65
C PHE A 80 -24.86 17.15 -14.14
N LEU A 81 -26.09 16.70 -14.32
CA LEU A 81 -27.29 17.41 -13.87
C LEU A 81 -27.43 17.25 -12.35
N VAL A 82 -27.67 18.37 -11.67
CA VAL A 82 -27.89 18.40 -10.23
C VAL A 82 -29.37 18.11 -9.94
N SER A 83 -29.63 17.00 -9.25
CA SER A 83 -30.97 16.64 -8.79
C SER A 83 -31.43 17.47 -7.58
N GLU A 84 -32.73 17.47 -7.32
CA GLU A 84 -33.29 18.04 -6.08
C GLU A 84 -32.77 17.31 -4.84
N LYS A 85 -32.50 15.99 -4.92
CA LYS A 85 -31.91 15.20 -3.82
C LYS A 85 -30.52 15.75 -3.46
N ALA A 86 -29.64 15.89 -4.44
CA ALA A 86 -28.30 16.42 -4.23
C ALA A 86 -28.31 17.87 -3.71
N TRP A 87 -29.20 18.70 -4.24
CA TRP A 87 -29.37 20.08 -3.76
C TRP A 87 -29.95 20.17 -2.34
N ARG A 88 -30.78 19.22 -1.89
CA ARG A 88 -31.27 19.21 -0.50
C ARG A 88 -30.25 18.68 0.48
N GLU A 89 -29.22 17.97 0.02
CA GLU A 89 -28.16 17.47 0.88
C GLU A 89 -27.31 18.62 1.41
N ARG A 90 -27.55 18.95 2.68
CA ARG A 90 -26.87 20.02 3.43
C ARG A 90 -26.30 19.50 4.74
N GLU A 91 -26.44 18.21 5.03
CA GLU A 91 -25.81 17.61 6.19
C GLU A 91 -24.30 17.48 5.94
N GLY A 92 -23.49 17.91 6.93
CA GLY A 92 -22.05 17.84 6.83
C GLY A 92 -21.44 18.87 5.88
N SER A 93 -20.56 18.42 4.97
CA SER A 93 -19.84 19.30 4.04
C SER A 93 -20.56 19.34 2.70
N SER A 94 -20.62 20.51 2.06
CA SER A 94 -21.33 20.75 0.81
C SER A 94 -20.50 21.64 -0.11
N MET A 95 -20.54 21.35 -1.41
CA MET A 95 -20.04 22.20 -2.48
C MET A 95 -21.00 23.36 -2.77
N PHE A 96 -22.24 23.28 -2.28
CA PHE A 96 -23.35 24.19 -2.54
C PHE A 96 -23.80 24.15 -4.00
N VAL A 97 -23.98 22.93 -4.53
CA VAL A 97 -24.58 22.72 -5.86
C VAL A 97 -25.99 23.31 -5.91
N GLU A 98 -26.41 23.77 -7.08
CA GLU A 98 -27.72 24.36 -7.34
C GLU A 98 -28.56 23.39 -8.19
N VAL A 99 -29.81 23.14 -7.79
CA VAL A 99 -30.74 22.26 -8.52
C VAL A 99 -30.93 22.71 -9.97
N ASP A 100 -31.12 21.74 -10.87
CA ASP A 100 -31.34 21.92 -12.31
C ASP A 100 -30.18 22.57 -13.08
N LYS A 101 -29.03 22.80 -12.43
CA LYS A 101 -27.79 23.17 -13.11
C LYS A 101 -26.98 21.96 -13.53
N GLU A 102 -26.15 22.16 -14.53
CA GLU A 102 -25.15 21.19 -14.97
C GLU A 102 -23.75 21.64 -14.52
N ILE A 103 -23.02 20.76 -13.85
CA ILE A 103 -21.68 21.04 -13.31
C ILE A 103 -20.67 20.13 -13.99
N ARG A 104 -19.51 20.68 -14.39
CA ARG A 104 -18.41 19.90 -14.98
C ARG A 104 -17.90 18.85 -14.00
N VAL A 105 -17.53 17.68 -14.51
CA VAL A 105 -16.96 16.58 -13.70
C VAL A 105 -15.72 17.05 -12.93
N GLU A 106 -14.86 17.87 -13.55
CA GLU A 106 -13.69 18.45 -12.88
C GLU A 106 -14.06 19.24 -11.61
N ASP A 107 -15.09 20.08 -11.69
CA ASP A 107 -15.53 20.91 -10.57
C ASP A 107 -16.16 20.08 -9.46
N LEU A 108 -16.95 19.04 -9.82
CA LEU A 108 -17.49 18.08 -8.86
C LEU A 108 -16.37 17.33 -8.14
N LEU A 109 -15.34 16.86 -8.87
CA LEU A 109 -14.17 16.21 -8.29
C LEU A 109 -13.46 17.12 -7.28
N ARG A 110 -13.21 18.39 -7.63
CA ARG A 110 -12.62 19.36 -6.70
C ARG A 110 -13.50 19.62 -5.48
N GLY A 111 -14.82 19.72 -5.66
CA GLY A 111 -15.79 19.81 -4.56
C GLY A 111 -15.73 18.62 -3.60
N ILE A 112 -15.62 17.41 -4.13
CA ILE A 112 -15.48 16.17 -3.35
C ILE A 112 -14.12 16.12 -2.63
N ILE A 113 -13.03 16.37 -3.35
CA ILE A 113 -11.66 16.17 -2.86
C ILE A 113 -11.31 17.26 -1.84
N VAL A 114 -11.41 18.53 -2.23
CA VAL A 114 -10.98 19.69 -1.43
C VAL A 114 -11.97 19.96 -0.31
N GLN A 115 -13.26 20.10 -0.65
CA GLN A 115 -14.30 20.55 0.30
C GLN A 115 -15.02 19.40 0.99
N SER A 116 -14.90 18.16 0.49
CA SER A 116 -15.63 17.01 1.01
C SER A 116 -17.14 17.09 0.79
N GLY A 117 -17.60 17.77 -0.27
CA GLY A 117 -19.02 17.98 -0.56
C GLY A 117 -19.81 16.67 -0.72
N ASN A 118 -20.83 16.47 0.11
CA ASN A 118 -21.75 15.34 0.06
C ASN A 118 -22.68 15.44 -1.15
N ASP A 119 -23.20 16.64 -1.38
CA ASP A 119 -24.01 16.99 -2.54
C ASP A 119 -23.30 16.65 -3.87
N ALA A 120 -22.03 17.02 -4.02
CA ALA A 120 -21.24 16.69 -5.21
C ALA A 120 -21.07 15.16 -5.40
N CYS A 121 -20.90 14.39 -4.32
CA CYS A 121 -20.87 12.93 -4.39
C CYS A 121 -22.21 12.36 -4.88
N ILE A 122 -23.34 12.89 -4.42
CA ILE A 122 -24.67 12.43 -4.85
C ILE A 122 -24.89 12.75 -6.34
N VAL A 123 -24.50 13.95 -6.80
CA VAL A 123 -24.56 14.30 -8.25
C VAL A 123 -23.77 13.29 -9.07
N ILE A 124 -22.53 12.98 -8.69
CA ILE A 124 -21.71 11.97 -9.38
C ILE A 124 -22.39 10.60 -9.36
N ALA A 125 -22.87 10.17 -8.20
CA ALA A 125 -23.46 8.85 -8.03
C ALA A 125 -24.71 8.65 -8.91
N GLU A 126 -25.61 9.62 -8.91
CA GLU A 126 -26.85 9.58 -9.70
C GLU A 126 -26.58 9.63 -11.20
N ASN A 127 -25.64 10.48 -11.66
CA ASN A 127 -25.36 10.59 -13.10
C ASN A 127 -24.57 9.38 -13.63
N ILE A 128 -23.78 8.70 -12.79
CA ILE A 128 -23.03 7.49 -13.19
C ILE A 128 -23.91 6.24 -13.14
N ALA A 129 -24.71 6.07 -12.10
CA ALA A 129 -25.38 4.80 -11.81
C ALA A 129 -26.92 4.87 -11.85
N GLY A 130 -27.49 6.04 -12.12
CA GLY A 130 -28.94 6.30 -12.09
C GLY A 130 -29.48 6.56 -10.68
N SER A 131 -28.86 6.03 -9.64
CA SER A 131 -29.16 6.33 -8.24
C SER A 131 -27.95 6.15 -7.34
N GLU A 132 -27.98 6.76 -6.15
CA GLU A 132 -26.90 6.61 -5.18
C GLU A 132 -26.78 5.18 -4.64
N GLU A 133 -27.90 4.49 -4.49
CA GLU A 133 -27.95 3.11 -4.01
C GLU A 133 -27.30 2.17 -5.04
N ALA A 134 -27.57 2.37 -6.33
CA ALA A 134 -26.90 1.64 -7.40
C ALA A 134 -25.40 1.95 -7.43
N PHE A 135 -25.01 3.19 -7.20
CA PHE A 135 -23.61 3.58 -7.09
C PHE A 135 -22.90 2.92 -5.89
N ALA A 136 -23.55 2.80 -4.74
CA ALA A 136 -23.01 2.13 -3.56
C ALA A 136 -22.75 0.62 -3.81
N ILE A 137 -23.59 -0.03 -4.63
CA ILE A 137 -23.36 -1.41 -5.09
C ILE A 137 -22.07 -1.48 -5.93
N ILE A 138 -21.88 -0.54 -6.86
CA ILE A 138 -20.65 -0.44 -7.68
C ILE A 138 -19.43 -0.23 -6.78
N MET A 139 -19.50 0.71 -5.83
CA MET A 139 -18.41 0.98 -4.89
C MET A 139 -18.03 -0.27 -4.07
N THR A 140 -19.03 -1.00 -3.58
CA THR A 140 -18.80 -2.24 -2.80
C THR A 140 -18.25 -3.37 -3.66
N SER A 141 -18.69 -3.47 -4.92
CA SER A 141 -18.13 -4.42 -5.87
C SER A 141 -16.66 -4.11 -6.16
N LYS A 142 -16.33 -2.84 -6.41
CA LYS A 142 -14.95 -2.38 -6.63
C LYS A 142 -14.07 -2.62 -5.40
N ALA A 143 -14.60 -2.37 -4.20
CA ALA A 143 -13.89 -2.67 -2.95
C ALA A 143 -13.44 -4.14 -2.89
N LYS A 144 -14.33 -5.08 -3.21
CA LYS A 144 -13.99 -6.52 -3.25
C LYS A 144 -12.98 -6.85 -4.33
N GLU A 145 -13.14 -6.27 -5.52
CA GLU A 145 -12.24 -6.46 -6.67
C GLU A 145 -10.80 -6.08 -6.33
N ILE A 146 -10.60 -4.97 -5.62
CA ILE A 146 -9.25 -4.48 -5.23
C ILE A 146 -8.76 -5.05 -3.89
N GLY A 147 -9.48 -5.99 -3.28
CA GLY A 147 -9.04 -6.70 -2.08
C GLY A 147 -9.41 -6.05 -0.74
N MET A 148 -10.32 -5.07 -0.71
CA MET A 148 -10.89 -4.51 0.54
C MET A 148 -11.96 -5.44 1.13
N LEU A 149 -11.52 -6.58 1.66
CA LEU A 149 -12.41 -7.68 2.08
C LEU A 149 -13.28 -7.37 3.32
N ASN A 150 -12.97 -6.31 4.06
CA ASN A 150 -13.66 -5.91 5.28
C ASN A 150 -14.43 -4.59 5.11
N THR A 151 -14.85 -4.28 3.88
CA THR A 151 -15.51 -3.03 3.51
C THR A 151 -16.88 -3.25 2.88
N ASN A 152 -17.85 -2.42 3.27
CA ASN A 152 -19.15 -2.29 2.63
C ASN A 152 -19.54 -0.80 2.57
N PHE A 153 -19.95 -0.34 1.39
CA PHE A 153 -20.45 1.02 1.20
C PHE A 153 -21.96 1.00 0.99
N THR A 154 -22.68 1.89 1.68
CA THR A 154 -24.14 2.06 1.50
C THR A 154 -24.52 3.38 0.85
N ASN A 155 -23.56 4.28 0.67
CA ASN A 155 -23.75 5.58 0.04
C ASN A 155 -22.42 6.12 -0.51
N SER A 156 -22.51 7.19 -1.30
CA SER A 156 -21.37 7.81 -1.99
C SER A 156 -20.56 8.77 -1.10
N THR A 157 -21.09 9.11 0.07
CA THR A 157 -20.62 10.24 0.88
C THR A 157 -19.83 9.79 2.11
N GLY A 158 -20.10 8.60 2.61
CA GLY A 158 -19.66 8.14 3.93
C GLY A 158 -20.50 8.69 5.08
N MET A 159 -21.71 9.19 4.80
CA MET A 159 -22.70 9.48 5.85
C MET A 159 -23.01 8.21 6.65
N HIS A 160 -23.37 8.41 7.92
CA HIS A 160 -23.51 7.30 8.86
C HIS A 160 -24.64 6.34 8.45
N SER A 161 -24.28 5.06 8.40
CA SER A 161 -25.17 3.93 8.26
C SER A 161 -24.48 2.75 8.94
N ASN A 162 -25.24 1.91 9.66
CA ASN A 162 -24.68 0.76 10.38
C ASN A 162 -23.95 -0.22 9.44
N ASP A 163 -24.40 -0.30 8.19
CA ASP A 163 -23.82 -1.17 7.17
C ASP A 163 -22.71 -0.46 6.36
N ASN A 164 -22.43 0.82 6.60
CA ASN A 164 -21.34 1.55 5.92
C ASN A 164 -20.05 1.50 6.73
N TYR A 165 -19.27 0.42 6.57
CA TYR A 165 -18.07 0.17 7.35
C TYR A 165 -16.85 -0.14 6.46
N SER A 166 -15.67 0.05 7.01
CA SER A 166 -14.38 -0.33 6.42
C SER A 166 -13.37 -0.59 7.53
N THR A 167 -12.11 -0.79 7.18
CA THR A 167 -10.97 -0.87 8.10
C THR A 167 -9.92 0.14 7.66
N VAL A 168 -9.00 0.55 8.55
CA VAL A 168 -7.91 1.45 8.14
C VAL A 168 -6.98 0.75 7.14
N TYR A 169 -6.85 -0.58 7.20
CA TYR A 169 -6.09 -1.36 6.22
C TYR A 169 -6.74 -1.35 4.84
N ASP A 170 -8.05 -1.59 4.75
CA ASP A 170 -8.78 -1.55 3.48
C ASP A 170 -8.71 -0.14 2.84
N ILE A 171 -8.82 0.91 3.65
CA ILE A 171 -8.66 2.29 3.15
C ILE A 171 -7.21 2.57 2.70
N ALA A 172 -6.20 1.91 3.28
CA ALA A 172 -4.82 1.99 2.81
C ALA A 172 -4.65 1.29 1.46
N ILE A 173 -5.26 0.12 1.27
CA ILE A 173 -5.33 -0.59 -0.03
C ILE A 173 -5.99 0.31 -1.08
N LEU A 174 -7.15 0.90 -0.76
CA LEU A 174 -7.84 1.84 -1.64
C LEU A 174 -6.97 3.03 -2.03
N SER A 175 -6.28 3.62 -1.05
CA SER A 175 -5.42 4.77 -1.28
C SER A 175 -4.22 4.40 -2.16
N GLN A 176 -3.62 3.23 -1.93
CA GLN A 176 -2.50 2.72 -2.73
C GLN A 176 -2.92 2.44 -4.17
N TYR A 177 -4.05 1.74 -4.35
CA TYR A 177 -4.61 1.45 -5.66
C TYR A 177 -4.91 2.73 -6.44
N LEU A 178 -5.58 3.71 -5.81
CA LEU A 178 -5.89 4.99 -6.46
C LEU A 178 -4.62 5.72 -6.94
N ILE A 179 -3.58 5.78 -6.10
CA ILE A 179 -2.32 6.47 -6.43
C ILE A 179 -1.59 5.78 -7.58
N ASN A 180 -1.56 4.45 -7.58
CA ASN A 180 -0.79 3.67 -8.54
C ASN A 180 -1.49 3.61 -9.91
N GLU A 181 -2.82 3.45 -9.93
CA GLU A 181 -3.57 3.26 -11.17
C GLU A 181 -3.98 4.59 -11.83
N PHE A 182 -4.10 5.67 -11.05
CA PHE A 182 -4.55 6.98 -11.55
C PHE A 182 -3.61 8.14 -11.18
N PRO A 183 -2.29 8.02 -11.41
CA PRO A 183 -1.33 9.07 -11.08
C PRO A 183 -1.62 10.40 -11.82
N GLU A 184 -2.23 10.34 -13.00
CA GLU A 184 -2.60 11.51 -13.81
C GLU A 184 -3.67 12.39 -13.14
N TYR A 185 -4.55 11.81 -12.32
CA TYR A 185 -5.62 12.54 -11.62
C TYR A 185 -5.33 12.74 -10.13
N TYR A 186 -4.39 11.99 -9.56
CA TYR A 186 -4.06 12.05 -8.14
C TYR A 186 -3.65 13.46 -7.65
N HIS A 187 -3.08 14.29 -8.53
CA HIS A 187 -2.67 15.66 -8.23
C HIS A 187 -3.80 16.53 -7.63
N LEU A 188 -5.07 16.24 -7.93
CA LEU A 188 -6.22 16.94 -7.36
C LEU A 188 -6.27 16.87 -5.82
N PHE A 189 -5.76 15.79 -5.21
CA PHE A 189 -5.69 15.65 -3.74
C PHE A 189 -4.70 16.60 -3.08
N ALA A 190 -3.74 17.13 -3.84
CA ALA A 190 -2.74 18.08 -3.36
C ALA A 190 -3.23 19.54 -3.45
N GLU A 191 -4.35 19.82 -4.13
CA GLU A 191 -4.91 21.17 -4.22
C GLU A 191 -5.26 21.71 -2.82
N THR A 192 -4.71 22.87 -2.46
CA THR A 192 -4.90 23.45 -1.12
C THR A 192 -6.19 24.24 -0.97
N GLU A 193 -6.82 24.60 -2.08
CA GLU A 193 -8.03 25.43 -2.11
C GLU A 193 -8.77 25.26 -3.43
N PHE A 194 -10.09 25.47 -3.38
CA PHE A 194 -10.98 25.43 -4.53
C PHE A 194 -12.04 26.52 -4.36
N GLU A 195 -12.30 27.27 -5.43
CA GLU A 195 -13.32 28.31 -5.47
C GLU A 195 -14.51 27.85 -6.30
N TRP A 196 -15.70 27.88 -5.71
CA TRP A 196 -16.96 27.53 -6.37
C TRP A 196 -18.01 28.59 -6.05
N SER A 197 -18.72 29.07 -7.09
CA SER A 197 -19.74 30.11 -6.96
C SER A 197 -19.29 31.35 -6.16
N GLY A 198 -18.04 31.79 -6.37
CA GLY A 198 -17.42 32.92 -5.67
C GLY A 198 -17.03 32.65 -4.21
N ILE A 199 -17.12 31.40 -3.75
CA ILE A 199 -16.77 30.99 -2.40
C ILE A 199 -15.50 30.15 -2.45
N LYS A 200 -14.41 30.75 -1.95
CA LYS A 200 -13.12 30.10 -1.82
C LYS A 200 -13.06 29.24 -0.55
N GLN A 201 -12.77 27.95 -0.70
CA GLN A 201 -12.68 27.01 0.41
C GLN A 201 -11.35 26.29 0.43
N LYS A 202 -10.81 26.08 1.64
CA LYS A 202 -9.54 25.39 1.86
C LYS A 202 -9.71 23.88 1.90
N ASN A 203 -8.69 23.15 1.47
CA ASN A 203 -8.63 21.71 1.64
C ASN A 203 -8.62 21.34 3.12
N ARG A 204 -9.46 20.36 3.48
CA ARG A 204 -9.65 19.91 4.87
C ARG A 204 -8.48 19.09 5.41
N ASN A 205 -7.60 18.56 4.56
CA ASN A 205 -6.41 17.83 4.99
C ASN A 205 -5.39 18.79 5.63
N PRO A 206 -5.19 18.73 6.96
CA PRO A 206 -4.33 19.69 7.65
C PRO A 206 -2.84 19.48 7.34
N LEU A 207 -2.46 18.33 6.78
CA LEU A 207 -1.07 17.98 6.54
C LEU A 207 -0.50 18.58 5.25
N LEU A 208 -1.34 18.96 4.29
CA LEU A 208 -0.93 19.68 3.08
C LEU A 208 -0.18 20.99 3.42
N TYR A 209 -0.48 21.60 4.56
CA TYR A 209 0.11 22.86 5.00
C TYR A 209 1.40 22.70 5.82
N LYS A 210 1.87 21.47 6.07
CA LYS A 210 2.99 21.19 7.01
C LYS A 210 4.35 20.97 6.36
N LYS A 211 4.48 21.16 5.04
CA LYS A 211 5.75 20.99 4.29
C LYS A 211 6.48 19.67 4.59
N MET A 212 5.72 18.58 4.64
CA MET A 212 6.23 17.24 4.99
C MET A 212 6.03 16.22 3.86
N GLY A 213 6.04 16.69 2.61
CA GLY A 213 5.85 15.86 1.42
C GLY A 213 4.45 15.30 1.23
N VAL A 214 3.46 15.76 2.01
CA VAL A 214 2.07 15.27 1.92
C VAL A 214 1.38 15.83 0.69
N ASP A 215 0.76 14.95 -0.10
CA ASP A 215 0.06 15.25 -1.35
C ASP A 215 -1.36 14.65 -1.40
N GLY A 216 -1.87 14.15 -0.27
CA GLY A 216 -3.22 13.60 -0.16
C GLY A 216 -3.50 13.03 1.24
N LEU A 217 -4.64 12.38 1.50
CA LEU A 217 -5.79 12.22 0.60
C LEU A 217 -7.04 12.83 1.25
N LYS A 218 -7.55 12.21 2.33
CA LYS A 218 -8.89 12.53 2.81
C LYS A 218 -9.04 12.42 4.32
N THR A 219 -9.64 13.44 4.91
CA THR A 219 -10.11 13.41 6.30
C THR A 219 -11.47 12.74 6.43
N GLY A 220 -11.71 12.08 7.56
CA GLY A 220 -13.02 11.59 7.99
C GLY A 220 -13.38 12.12 9.38
N HIS A 221 -14.67 12.33 9.64
CA HIS A 221 -15.18 12.58 10.99
C HIS A 221 -16.65 12.16 11.09
N LEU A 222 -16.95 11.34 12.09
CA LEU A 222 -18.29 11.11 12.62
C LEU A 222 -18.16 11.07 14.14
N SER A 223 -19.18 11.55 14.87
CA SER A 223 -19.15 11.56 16.33
C SER A 223 -18.93 10.15 16.93
N ILE A 224 -19.43 9.11 16.26
CA ILE A 224 -19.33 7.71 16.69
C ILE A 224 -17.95 7.07 16.43
N SER A 225 -17.20 7.54 15.45
CA SER A 225 -15.88 6.96 15.07
C SER A 225 -14.72 7.92 15.25
N GLY A 226 -14.97 9.11 15.78
CA GLY A 226 -13.98 10.16 16.00
C GLY A 226 -13.42 10.74 14.69
N TYR A 227 -12.23 11.31 14.80
CA TYR A 227 -11.53 11.97 13.70
C TYR A 227 -10.52 11.01 13.04
N GLY A 228 -10.59 10.91 11.71
CA GLY A 228 -9.71 10.08 10.90
C GLY A 228 -9.04 10.83 9.75
N LEU A 229 -7.97 10.24 9.23
CA LEU A 229 -7.19 10.74 8.10
C LEU A 229 -6.54 9.58 7.35
N ALA A 230 -6.80 9.50 6.05
CA ALA A 230 -5.95 8.83 5.08
C ALA A 230 -5.02 9.87 4.44
N ALA A 231 -3.72 9.68 4.59
CA ALA A 231 -2.70 10.58 4.07
C ALA A 231 -1.64 9.81 3.29
N SER A 232 -1.09 10.45 2.26
CA SER A 232 0.12 9.99 1.59
C SER A 232 1.17 11.08 1.62
N ALA A 233 2.42 10.67 1.74
CA ALA A 233 3.56 11.56 1.76
C ALA A 233 4.72 10.96 0.97
N VAL A 234 5.53 11.83 0.38
CA VAL A 234 6.73 11.48 -0.38
C VAL A 234 7.97 12.14 0.24
N GLU A 235 9.01 11.36 0.47
CA GLU A 235 10.35 11.85 0.82
C GLU A 235 11.37 11.18 -0.11
N GLY A 236 12.07 11.98 -0.93
CA GLY A 236 12.91 11.45 -2.01
C GLY A 236 12.08 10.65 -3.01
N ASN A 237 12.47 9.40 -3.26
CA ASN A 237 11.76 8.48 -4.16
C ASN A 237 10.81 7.53 -3.43
N ARG A 238 10.58 7.74 -2.12
CA ARG A 238 9.79 6.83 -1.28
C ARG A 238 8.46 7.45 -0.92
N ARG A 239 7.38 6.69 -1.09
CA ARG A 239 6.03 7.08 -0.70
C ARG A 239 5.53 6.20 0.44
N VAL A 240 4.95 6.84 1.46
CA VAL A 240 4.22 6.16 2.54
C VAL A 240 2.75 6.54 2.49
N ILE A 241 1.89 5.61 2.91
CA ILE A 241 0.46 5.84 3.10
C ILE A 241 0.15 5.56 4.56
N SER A 242 -0.46 6.52 5.25
CA SER A 242 -0.89 6.40 6.64
C SER A 242 -2.39 6.59 6.73
N VAL A 243 -3.09 5.62 7.31
CA VAL A 243 -4.52 5.71 7.58
C VAL A 243 -4.76 5.55 9.07
N THR A 244 -5.53 6.48 9.63
CA THR A 244 -5.80 6.55 11.07
C THR A 244 -7.26 6.91 11.31
N ASN A 245 -7.86 6.36 12.37
CA ASN A 245 -9.21 6.72 12.79
C ASN A 245 -9.36 6.70 14.32
N GLY A 246 -10.36 7.42 14.85
CA GLY A 246 -10.66 7.41 16.29
C GLY A 246 -9.89 8.43 17.13
N PHE A 247 -9.31 9.48 16.54
CA PHE A 247 -8.79 10.58 17.35
C PHE A 247 -9.93 11.37 18.00
N SER A 248 -9.69 11.93 19.19
CA SER A 248 -10.68 12.72 19.95
C SER A 248 -10.84 14.18 19.47
N SER A 249 -9.93 14.69 18.63
CA SER A 249 -10.05 16.05 18.07
C SER A 249 -9.31 16.21 16.74
N GLN A 250 -9.67 17.26 15.98
CA GLN A 250 -8.98 17.63 14.74
C GLN A 250 -7.49 17.93 14.95
N GLN A 251 -7.13 18.57 16.07
CA GLN A 251 -5.75 18.87 16.42
C GLN A 251 -4.96 17.59 16.67
N LYS A 252 -5.51 16.65 17.45
CA LYS A 252 -4.89 15.36 17.74
C LYS A 252 -4.72 14.52 16.48
N ARG A 253 -5.72 14.49 15.59
CA ARG A 253 -5.59 13.89 14.25
C ARG A 253 -4.41 14.49 13.49
N SER A 254 -4.32 15.82 13.42
CA SER A 254 -3.23 16.47 12.70
C SER A 254 -1.85 16.13 13.30
N GLN A 255 -1.70 16.20 14.63
CA GLN A 255 -0.42 15.94 15.30
C GLN A 255 -0.02 14.46 15.24
N GLY A 256 -0.95 13.55 15.55
CA GLY A 256 -0.74 12.12 15.56
C GLY A 256 -0.36 11.58 14.18
N SER A 257 -1.12 11.92 13.14
CA SER A 257 -0.80 11.49 11.78
C SER A 257 0.53 12.07 11.28
N SER A 258 0.87 13.32 11.64
CA SER A 258 2.19 13.88 11.29
C SER A 258 3.32 13.05 11.91
N ARG A 259 3.19 12.72 13.21
CA ARG A 259 4.19 11.96 13.96
C ARG A 259 4.41 10.56 13.37
N LEU A 260 3.33 9.89 12.99
CA LEU A 260 3.37 8.56 12.37
C LEU A 260 4.10 8.58 11.02
N ILE A 261 3.78 9.53 10.14
CA ILE A 261 4.47 9.67 8.84
C ILE A 261 5.95 9.98 9.02
N THR A 262 6.30 10.95 9.88
CA THR A 262 7.70 11.28 10.16
C THR A 262 8.48 10.09 10.73
N TRP A 263 7.85 9.31 11.61
CA TRP A 263 8.45 8.08 12.14
C TRP A 263 8.69 7.05 11.02
N ALA A 264 7.74 6.85 10.12
CA ALA A 264 7.88 5.87 9.03
C ALA A 264 9.06 6.16 8.10
N PHE A 265 9.30 7.44 7.78
CA PHE A 265 10.47 7.85 7.00
C PHE A 265 11.77 7.78 7.79
N ARG A 266 11.72 8.05 9.10
CA ARG A 266 12.91 7.99 9.95
C ARG A 266 13.40 6.57 10.15
N GLU A 267 12.50 5.63 10.45
CA GLU A 267 12.86 4.27 10.88
C GLU A 267 13.04 3.27 9.72
N TYR A 268 12.33 3.47 8.60
CA TYR A 268 12.37 2.54 7.47
C TYR A 268 12.99 3.17 6.23
N GLU A 269 13.54 2.33 5.36
CA GLU A 269 13.99 2.70 4.03
C GLU A 269 13.64 1.62 3.01
N ASN A 270 13.59 2.01 1.74
CA ASN A 270 13.48 1.11 0.61
C ASN A 270 14.87 0.89 0.02
N ILE A 271 15.24 -0.37 -0.16
CA ILE A 271 16.50 -0.79 -0.79
C ILE A 271 16.14 -1.46 -2.10
N GLU A 272 16.66 -0.94 -3.20
CA GLU A 272 16.62 -1.62 -4.50
C GLU A 272 17.68 -2.73 -4.48
N LEU A 273 17.24 -3.99 -4.45
CA LEU A 273 18.12 -5.15 -4.44
C LEU A 273 18.57 -5.50 -5.86
N PHE A 274 17.61 -5.56 -6.79
CA PHE A 274 17.83 -5.92 -8.19
C PHE A 274 16.84 -5.17 -9.07
N LYS A 275 17.28 -4.73 -10.25
CA LYS A 275 16.39 -4.20 -11.29
C LYS A 275 15.75 -5.31 -12.10
N LYS A 276 14.64 -4.99 -12.76
CA LYS A 276 14.00 -5.86 -13.74
C LYS A 276 15.03 -6.38 -14.75
N SER A 277 15.01 -7.69 -14.98
CA SER A 277 15.90 -8.39 -15.92
C SER A 277 17.39 -8.30 -15.58
N GLN A 278 17.76 -7.75 -14.43
CA GLN A 278 19.13 -7.84 -13.91
C GLN A 278 19.39 -9.30 -13.50
N GLU A 279 20.58 -9.81 -13.84
CA GLU A 279 21.04 -11.09 -13.32
C GLU A 279 21.21 -11.02 -11.80
N ILE A 280 20.56 -11.93 -11.10
CA ILE A 280 20.62 -12.07 -9.64
C ILE A 280 21.80 -12.96 -9.27
N ASP A 281 21.91 -14.13 -9.89
CA ASP A 281 22.98 -15.10 -9.66
C ASP A 281 23.08 -16.13 -10.81
N LEU A 282 24.15 -16.92 -10.79
CA LEU A 282 24.38 -18.09 -11.63
C LEU A 282 24.23 -19.36 -10.78
N ILE A 283 23.12 -20.07 -10.93
CA ILE A 283 22.81 -21.25 -10.10
C ILE A 283 22.84 -22.55 -10.88
N LYS A 284 23.14 -23.65 -10.18
CA LYS A 284 22.98 -24.99 -10.75
C LYS A 284 21.53 -25.43 -10.61
N VAL A 285 20.83 -25.61 -11.73
CA VAL A 285 19.46 -26.14 -11.74
C VAL A 285 19.49 -27.67 -11.87
N PRO A 286 19.04 -28.43 -10.85
CA PRO A 286 19.04 -29.89 -10.91
C PRO A 286 18.24 -30.42 -12.11
N GLY A 287 18.86 -31.30 -12.91
CA GLY A 287 18.23 -31.89 -14.11
C GLY A 287 18.46 -31.11 -15.41
N SER A 288 19.07 -29.92 -15.34
CA SER A 288 19.54 -29.17 -16.52
C SER A 288 20.76 -29.83 -17.16
N ASN A 289 20.96 -29.61 -18.46
CA ASN A 289 22.19 -29.90 -19.19
C ASN A 289 23.26 -28.80 -18.99
N GLU A 290 22.83 -27.60 -18.61
CA GLU A 290 23.71 -26.46 -18.35
C GLU A 290 24.43 -26.61 -17.00
N SER A 291 25.69 -26.19 -16.93
CA SER A 291 26.47 -26.25 -15.69
C SER A 291 25.99 -25.24 -14.66
N LEU A 292 25.66 -24.03 -15.12
CA LEU A 292 25.07 -22.93 -14.36
C LEU A 292 24.04 -22.24 -15.26
N SER A 293 23.01 -21.69 -14.64
CA SER A 293 21.91 -21.02 -15.31
C SER A 293 21.71 -19.65 -14.67
N SER A 294 21.61 -18.63 -15.51
CA SER A 294 21.39 -17.26 -15.06
C SER A 294 19.92 -17.08 -14.68
N VAL A 295 19.71 -16.39 -13.56
CA VAL A 295 18.37 -16.12 -13.04
C VAL A 295 18.16 -14.63 -12.82
N SER A 296 16.94 -14.17 -13.03
CA SER A 296 16.58 -12.75 -12.95
C SER A 296 15.18 -12.55 -12.39
N ALA A 297 14.84 -11.31 -12.06
CA ALA A 297 13.49 -10.91 -11.68
C ALA A 297 12.69 -10.37 -12.87
N SER A 298 11.37 -10.60 -12.88
CA SER A 298 10.44 -10.05 -13.88
C SER A 298 10.09 -8.57 -13.66
N SER A 299 10.40 -8.04 -12.47
CA SER A 299 10.20 -6.66 -12.04
C SER A 299 11.35 -6.23 -11.13
N ASP A 300 11.43 -4.94 -10.79
CA ASP A 300 12.37 -4.47 -9.78
C ASP A 300 12.07 -5.16 -8.43
N ILE A 301 13.12 -5.61 -7.74
CA ILE A 301 13.05 -6.14 -6.38
C ILE A 301 13.43 -5.02 -5.43
N ILE A 302 12.41 -4.46 -4.79
CA ILE A 302 12.56 -3.40 -3.79
C ILE A 302 12.13 -3.96 -2.44
N LEU A 303 12.99 -3.81 -1.44
CA LEU A 303 12.75 -4.30 -0.08
C LEU A 303 12.59 -3.12 0.89
N THR A 304 11.52 -3.13 1.69
CA THR A 304 11.37 -2.16 2.79
C THR A 304 11.83 -2.77 4.11
N VAL A 305 12.84 -2.18 4.74
CA VAL A 305 13.41 -2.68 6.01
C VAL A 305 13.61 -1.56 7.02
N PRO A 306 13.66 -1.88 8.34
CA PRO A 306 14.18 -0.96 9.32
C PRO A 306 15.63 -0.58 8.97
N LYS A 307 15.96 0.72 9.00
CA LYS A 307 17.31 1.22 8.68
C LYS A 307 18.41 0.60 9.54
N THR A 308 18.07 0.16 10.75
CA THR A 308 19.00 -0.54 11.66
C THR A 308 19.40 -1.93 11.18
N LYS A 309 18.63 -2.56 10.28
CA LYS A 309 18.82 -3.96 9.83
C LYS A 309 19.38 -4.09 8.41
N ASN A 310 19.48 -3.01 7.64
CA ASN A 310 19.94 -3.02 6.25
C ASN A 310 21.27 -3.79 6.05
N LYS A 311 22.23 -3.63 6.97
CA LYS A 311 23.57 -4.26 6.86
C LYS A 311 23.64 -5.75 7.27
N SER A 312 22.51 -6.36 7.61
CA SER A 312 22.45 -7.72 8.16
C SER A 312 21.48 -8.63 7.41
N LEU A 313 21.18 -8.26 6.15
CA LEU A 313 20.35 -9.06 5.26
C LEU A 313 21.16 -10.24 4.71
N ASP A 314 20.51 -11.40 4.65
CA ASP A 314 21.06 -12.62 4.06
C ASP A 314 20.15 -13.11 2.93
N PHE A 315 20.73 -13.64 1.86
CA PHE A 315 20.03 -13.94 0.61
C PHE A 315 20.26 -15.40 0.22
N SER A 316 19.20 -16.09 -0.16
CA SER A 316 19.28 -17.47 -0.65
C SER A 316 18.27 -17.73 -1.76
N ILE A 317 18.62 -18.57 -2.71
CA ILE A 317 17.70 -19.00 -3.78
C ILE A 317 17.07 -20.34 -3.41
N GLU A 318 15.74 -20.38 -3.41
CA GLU A 318 14.95 -21.59 -3.21
C GLU A 318 14.29 -21.99 -4.54
N LEU A 319 14.74 -23.09 -5.13
CA LEU A 319 14.19 -23.61 -6.39
C LEU A 319 12.87 -24.33 -6.17
N ASP A 320 11.98 -24.27 -7.17
CA ASP A 320 10.75 -25.05 -7.16
C ASP A 320 11.06 -26.55 -7.10
N SER A 321 10.30 -27.29 -6.27
CA SER A 321 10.55 -28.72 -6.03
C SER A 321 10.44 -29.60 -7.28
N GLN A 322 9.71 -29.15 -8.31
CA GLN A 322 9.52 -29.86 -9.56
C GLN A 322 9.68 -28.93 -10.77
N ILE A 323 10.88 -28.89 -11.34
CA ILE A 323 11.16 -28.19 -12.60
C ILE A 323 10.99 -29.18 -13.76
N SER A 324 10.03 -28.88 -14.65
CA SER A 324 9.79 -29.66 -15.87
C SER A 324 10.65 -29.16 -17.02
N PHE A 325 11.36 -30.08 -17.68
CA PHE A 325 12.25 -29.77 -18.80
C PHE A 325 11.62 -30.14 -20.15
N PRO A 326 11.87 -29.37 -21.23
CA PRO A 326 12.68 -28.15 -21.26
C PRO A 326 12.01 -26.95 -20.57
N VAL A 327 12.80 -26.10 -19.93
CA VAL A 327 12.34 -24.83 -19.33
C VAL A 327 12.59 -23.73 -20.35
N ALA A 328 11.54 -23.00 -20.75
CA ALA A 328 11.70 -21.86 -21.63
C ALA A 328 12.32 -20.67 -20.87
N ALA A 329 13.06 -19.80 -21.57
CA ALA A 329 13.50 -18.53 -21.01
C ALA A 329 12.29 -17.71 -20.55
N GLY A 330 12.41 -17.03 -19.41
CA GLY A 330 11.32 -16.29 -18.76
C GLY A 330 10.35 -17.17 -17.97
N THR A 331 10.64 -18.45 -17.78
CA THR A 331 9.84 -19.33 -16.91
C THR A 331 10.27 -19.16 -15.46
N LYS A 332 9.32 -19.07 -14.53
CA LYS A 332 9.58 -19.10 -13.08
C LYS A 332 10.20 -20.43 -12.72
N ILE A 333 11.26 -20.40 -11.93
CA ILE A 333 11.99 -21.60 -11.50
C ILE A 333 12.22 -21.69 -9.99
N GLY A 334 11.79 -20.67 -9.25
CA GLY A 334 11.95 -20.62 -7.80
C GLY A 334 11.73 -19.20 -7.26
N GLN A 335 12.31 -18.95 -6.10
CA GLN A 335 12.22 -17.68 -5.39
C GLN A 335 13.57 -17.26 -4.79
N LEU A 336 13.86 -15.96 -4.83
CA LEU A 336 14.85 -15.32 -3.97
C LEU A 336 14.23 -15.11 -2.60
N LYS A 337 14.80 -15.73 -1.58
CA LYS A 337 14.47 -15.52 -0.17
C LYS A 337 15.43 -14.51 0.44
N VAL A 338 14.86 -13.49 1.05
CA VAL A 338 15.60 -12.47 1.80
C VAL A 338 15.31 -12.64 3.28
N ASN A 339 16.33 -13.03 4.04
CA ASN A 339 16.26 -13.21 5.48
C ASN A 339 16.51 -11.87 6.17
N ILE A 340 15.49 -11.39 6.90
CA ILE A 340 15.54 -10.16 7.68
C ILE A 340 15.66 -10.54 9.16
N PRO A 341 16.70 -10.10 9.89
CA PRO A 341 16.88 -10.48 11.29
C PRO A 341 15.66 -10.18 12.16
N ASN A 342 15.17 -11.18 12.90
CA ASN A 342 14.00 -11.08 13.78
C ASN A 342 12.70 -10.62 13.09
N GLU A 343 12.58 -10.85 11.79
CA GLU A 343 11.37 -10.64 10.98
C GLU A 343 11.14 -11.89 10.11
N SER A 344 9.94 -12.00 9.52
CA SER A 344 9.66 -13.00 8.50
C SER A 344 10.52 -12.75 7.25
N SER A 345 11.06 -13.80 6.64
CA SER A 345 11.72 -13.69 5.35
C SER A 345 10.74 -13.22 4.28
N GLU A 346 11.23 -12.43 3.33
CA GLU A 346 10.49 -12.01 2.14
C GLU A 346 10.92 -12.85 0.93
N TYR A 347 9.99 -13.09 0.00
CA TYR A 347 10.19 -13.98 -1.14
C TYR A 347 9.86 -13.26 -2.44
N PHE A 348 10.75 -13.35 -3.43
CA PHE A 348 10.58 -12.74 -4.74
C PHE A 348 10.74 -13.80 -5.82
N ASP A 349 9.79 -13.88 -6.75
CA ASP A 349 9.85 -14.86 -7.83
C ASP A 349 11.05 -14.60 -8.75
N ILE A 350 11.76 -15.68 -9.09
CA ILE A 350 12.90 -15.64 -10.01
C ILE A 350 12.65 -16.51 -11.24
N TYR A 351 13.22 -16.07 -12.35
CA TYR A 351 12.97 -16.58 -13.68
C TYR A 351 14.28 -16.95 -14.37
N SER A 352 14.26 -18.04 -15.12
CA SER A 352 15.42 -18.42 -15.94
C SER A 352 15.61 -17.44 -17.10
N THR A 353 16.84 -16.97 -17.32
CA THR A 353 17.14 -16.04 -18.43
C THR A 353 17.35 -16.75 -19.76
N ASN A 354 17.65 -18.05 -19.74
CA ASN A 354 17.92 -18.88 -20.91
C ASN A 354 17.05 -20.14 -20.96
N GLU A 355 16.96 -20.78 -22.12
CA GLU A 355 16.32 -22.09 -22.22
C GLU A 355 17.17 -23.16 -21.49
N LEU A 356 16.55 -23.95 -20.62
CA LEU A 356 17.21 -25.07 -19.94
C LEU A 356 16.74 -26.38 -20.53
N LYS A 357 17.66 -27.17 -21.07
CA LYS A 357 17.35 -28.49 -21.62
C LYS A 357 17.64 -29.58 -20.59
N ARG A 358 16.99 -30.73 -20.73
CA ARG A 358 17.22 -31.85 -19.82
C ARG A 358 18.61 -32.44 -20.05
N THR A 359 19.30 -32.84 -18.99
CA THR A 359 20.56 -33.60 -19.13
C THR A 359 20.33 -34.87 -19.96
N ASN A 360 21.18 -35.11 -20.97
CA ASN A 360 21.06 -36.27 -21.88
C ASN A 360 21.09 -37.61 -21.12
N ILE A 361 20.33 -38.60 -21.58
CA ILE A 361 20.24 -39.95 -20.93
C ILE A 361 21.63 -40.59 -20.74
N PHE A 362 22.54 -40.38 -21.68
CA PHE A 362 23.92 -40.90 -21.62
C PHE A 362 24.78 -40.23 -20.54
N SER A 363 24.60 -38.93 -20.26
CA SER A 363 25.34 -38.28 -19.16
C SER A 363 24.81 -38.71 -17.79
N ARG A 364 23.51 -38.99 -17.66
CA ARG A 364 22.91 -39.55 -16.42
C ARG A 364 23.45 -40.94 -16.11
N PHE A 365 23.66 -41.79 -17.13
CA PHE A 365 24.25 -43.12 -16.98
C PHE A 365 25.71 -43.05 -16.51
N PHE A 366 26.52 -42.18 -17.10
CA PHE A 366 27.92 -41.99 -16.68
C PHE A 366 28.05 -41.33 -15.31
N SER A 367 27.19 -40.37 -14.94
CA SER A 367 27.19 -39.78 -13.59
C SER A 367 26.78 -40.79 -12.52
N TYR A 368 25.83 -41.69 -12.82
CA TYR A 368 25.46 -42.78 -11.93
C TYR A 368 26.60 -43.79 -11.75
N ILE A 369 27.27 -44.18 -12.85
CA ILE A 369 28.45 -45.05 -12.79
C ILE A 369 29.60 -44.40 -12.02
N TYR A 370 29.87 -43.10 -12.27
CA TYR A 370 30.92 -42.36 -11.58
C TYR A 370 30.67 -42.26 -10.07
N GLN A 371 29.45 -41.90 -9.65
CA GLN A 371 29.09 -41.90 -8.21
C GLN A 371 29.12 -43.30 -7.59
N SER A 372 28.74 -44.34 -8.34
CA SER A 372 28.78 -45.72 -7.86
C SER A 372 30.22 -46.23 -7.68
N ILE A 373 31.14 -45.84 -8.58
CA ILE A 373 32.56 -46.14 -8.48
C ILE A 373 33.22 -45.34 -7.33
N VAL A 374 32.89 -44.05 -7.18
CA VAL A 374 33.45 -43.23 -6.09
C VAL A 374 32.98 -43.74 -4.71
N ASN A 375 31.75 -44.23 -4.58
CA ASN A 375 31.23 -44.87 -3.36
C ASN A 375 31.76 -46.31 -3.12
N LEU A 376 32.54 -46.88 -4.05
CA LEU A 376 33.24 -48.16 -3.88
C LEU A 376 34.67 -47.98 -3.35
N PHE A 377 35.17 -46.74 -3.29
CA PHE A 377 36.52 -46.38 -2.82
C PHE A 377 36.52 -45.49 -1.57
N VAL A 378 35.36 -45.32 -0.92
CA VAL A 378 35.17 -44.83 0.46
C VAL A 378 34.47 -45.94 1.23
#